data_AF-A0A8J7GF54-F1
#
_entry.id   AF-A0A8J7GF54-F1
#
_cell.length_a   1.000
_cell.length_b   1.000
_cell.length_c   1.000
_cell.angle_alpha   90.00
_cell.angle_beta   90.00
_cell.angle_gamma   90.00
#
_symmetry.space_group_name_H-M   'P 1'
#
loop_
_entity.id
_entity.type
_entity.pdbx_description
1 polymer ?
#
loop_
_entity_poly.entity_id
_entity_poly.type
_entity_poly.pdbx_seq_one_letter_code
_entity_poly.pdbx_strand_id
1 'polypeptide(L)'
;MTPTEPDPPAARRRAMWPLTGLALCAVAVVVGAVLWNRPSLAVAGVAGAAAPVLAILMRRHWKVWLTALGVLGFAGCALGLLYALFWGHDDNAPAKVSVPYRAHATVDGDTLRITEEVTVDNQAVTSVTLTPGGTVRLDGWVLDHTLDTTPVYARSRTLPLRGTSPVSSAVEVPIALGWLTVNGTSSAGMVPRTGSTFEVSAPKGALSAVVPHPQQVADGRNRTEVATVALDSDSDAVTATVLVPVLRNPAGHALDSLFAWGPLAWCAGAAFALLSLVLVKRLTDTGDAALGRLFRRGRPQQPPSPETPGPTAPSASPDPHGSIARSPLADPQGPITPSQRSAPPASTRSARSEPPPGPGRRRRKPKGGR
;
A
#
# COMPACT_ATOMS: atom_id res chain seq x y z
N MET A 1 -27.20 61.37 -6.39
CA MET A 1 -25.75 61.09 -6.29
C MET A 1 -25.56 59.98 -5.28
N THR A 2 -25.23 58.77 -5.73
CA THR A 2 -24.89 57.62 -4.88
C THR A 2 -23.36 57.49 -4.81
N PRO A 3 -22.75 57.37 -3.62
CA PRO A 3 -21.31 57.22 -3.51
C PRO A 3 -20.89 55.84 -4.03
N THR A 4 -20.01 55.81 -5.03
CA THR A 4 -19.44 54.57 -5.58
C THR A 4 -18.57 53.85 -4.55
N GLU A 5 -18.87 52.57 -4.37
CA GLU A 5 -18.18 51.67 -3.44
C GLU A 5 -16.70 51.47 -3.85
N PRO A 6 -15.74 51.57 -2.92
CA PRO A 6 -14.31 51.51 -3.26
C PRO A 6 -13.86 50.09 -3.58
N ASP A 7 -13.34 49.91 -4.80
CA ASP A 7 -12.85 48.64 -5.35
C ASP A 7 -11.74 48.03 -4.45
N PRO A 8 -11.82 46.74 -4.04
CA PRO A 8 -10.90 46.17 -3.06
C PRO A 8 -9.45 46.10 -3.57
N PRO A 9 -8.45 46.37 -2.71
CA PRO A 9 -7.06 46.59 -3.15
C PRO A 9 -6.44 45.36 -3.81
N ALA A 10 -5.73 45.62 -4.93
CA ALA A 10 -5.15 44.61 -5.82
C ALA A 10 -4.21 43.58 -5.14
N ALA A 11 -3.70 43.88 -3.94
CA ALA A 11 -2.96 42.95 -3.10
C ALA A 11 -3.75 41.65 -2.83
N ARG A 12 -5.09 41.71 -2.69
CA ARG A 12 -5.93 40.53 -2.44
C ARG A 12 -5.94 39.54 -3.62
N ARG A 13 -5.83 40.04 -4.86
CA ARG A 13 -5.87 39.18 -6.07
C ARG A 13 -4.58 38.37 -6.27
N ARG A 14 -3.41 38.86 -5.85
CA ARG A 14 -2.13 38.13 -5.97
C ARG A 14 -2.01 36.95 -4.99
N ALA A 15 -2.69 36.99 -3.85
CA ALA A 15 -2.71 35.89 -2.89
C ALA A 15 -3.64 34.71 -3.29
N MET A 16 -4.61 34.92 -4.19
CA MET A 16 -5.57 33.87 -4.59
C MET A 16 -5.02 32.85 -5.59
N TRP A 17 -4.01 33.21 -6.39
CA TRP A 17 -3.40 32.34 -7.40
C TRP A 17 -2.74 31.07 -6.83
N PRO A 18 -1.86 31.13 -5.79
CA PRO A 18 -1.31 29.91 -5.20
C PRO A 18 -2.37 29.04 -4.52
N LEU A 19 -3.42 29.64 -3.93
CA LEU A 19 -4.51 28.91 -3.30
C LEU A 19 -5.38 28.14 -4.30
N THR A 20 -5.65 28.72 -5.48
CA THR A 20 -6.41 28.04 -6.55
C THR A 20 -5.60 26.91 -7.19
N GLY A 21 -4.31 27.10 -7.42
CA GLY A 21 -3.43 26.01 -7.89
C GLY A 21 -3.35 24.84 -6.90
N LEU A 22 -3.25 25.14 -5.60
CA LEU A 22 -3.16 24.11 -4.55
C LEU A 22 -4.50 23.39 -4.35
N ALA A 23 -5.63 24.09 -4.47
CA ALA A 23 -6.96 23.47 -4.48
C ALA A 23 -7.14 22.52 -5.69
N LEU A 24 -6.69 22.90 -6.88
CA LEU A 24 -6.70 22.04 -8.08
C LEU A 24 -5.84 20.78 -7.89
N CYS A 25 -4.64 20.90 -7.32
CA CYS A 25 -3.81 19.75 -6.99
C CYS A 25 -4.49 18.81 -5.96
N ALA A 26 -5.10 19.36 -4.91
CA ALA A 26 -5.83 18.56 -3.93
C ALA A 26 -7.01 17.81 -4.55
N VAL A 27 -7.80 18.46 -5.41
CA VAL A 27 -8.91 17.83 -6.14
C VAL A 27 -8.41 16.72 -7.08
N ALA A 28 -7.33 16.96 -7.84
CA ALA A 28 -6.75 15.95 -8.73
C ALA A 28 -6.27 14.70 -7.98
N VAL A 29 -5.68 14.89 -6.79
CA VAL A 29 -5.22 13.81 -5.90
C VAL A 29 -6.40 13.02 -5.32
N VAL A 30 -7.46 13.68 -4.87
CA VAL A 30 -8.69 13.01 -4.39
C VAL A 30 -9.35 12.22 -5.52
N VAL A 31 -9.53 12.82 -6.69
CA VAL A 31 -10.13 12.14 -7.86
C VAL A 31 -9.29 10.93 -8.28
N GLY A 32 -7.97 11.06 -8.35
CA GLY A 32 -7.07 9.94 -8.67
C GLY A 32 -7.14 8.80 -7.65
N ALA A 33 -7.21 9.10 -6.36
CA ALA A 33 -7.27 8.08 -5.30
C ALA A 33 -8.65 7.40 -5.17
N VAL A 34 -9.75 8.11 -5.47
CA VAL A 34 -11.09 7.54 -5.61
C VAL A 34 -11.15 6.60 -6.82
N LEU A 35 -10.60 7.01 -7.97
CA LEU A 35 -10.50 6.16 -9.17
C LEU A 35 -9.64 4.89 -8.96
N TRP A 36 -8.67 4.92 -8.04
CA TRP A 36 -7.80 3.77 -7.74
C TRP A 36 -8.29 2.87 -6.60
N ASN A 37 -9.46 3.16 -6.02
CA ASN A 37 -10.06 2.44 -4.89
C ASN A 37 -9.08 2.20 -3.71
N ARG A 38 -8.23 3.19 -3.41
CA ARG A 38 -7.27 3.18 -2.29
C ARG A 38 -7.43 4.41 -1.40
N PRO A 39 -8.39 4.39 -0.45
CA PRO A 39 -8.73 5.58 0.35
C PRO A 39 -7.56 6.09 1.21
N SER A 40 -6.62 5.23 1.62
CA SER A 40 -5.42 5.62 2.37
C SER A 40 -4.49 6.58 1.60
N LEU A 41 -4.42 6.47 0.27
CA LEU A 41 -3.63 7.39 -0.57
C LEU A 41 -4.33 8.74 -0.75
N ALA A 42 -5.68 8.78 -0.75
CA ALA A 42 -6.44 10.03 -0.78
C ALA A 42 -6.12 10.88 0.45
N VAL A 43 -6.19 10.27 1.65
CA VAL A 43 -5.93 10.92 2.93
C VAL A 43 -4.48 11.42 3.01
N ALA A 44 -3.50 10.59 2.63
CA ALA A 44 -2.09 10.96 2.64
C ALA A 44 -1.78 12.14 1.69
N GLY A 45 -2.35 12.14 0.49
CA GLY A 45 -2.14 13.18 -0.50
C GLY A 45 -2.79 14.52 -0.13
N VAL A 46 -4.00 14.51 0.43
CA VAL A 46 -4.67 15.71 0.94
C VAL A 46 -3.92 16.29 2.15
N ALA A 47 -3.47 15.43 3.07
CA ALA A 47 -2.67 15.86 4.23
C ALA A 47 -1.33 16.50 3.79
N GLY A 48 -0.64 15.90 2.82
CA GLY A 48 0.61 16.43 2.27
C GLY A 48 0.46 17.78 1.57
N ALA A 49 -0.61 17.97 0.80
CA ALA A 49 -0.91 19.25 0.14
C ALA A 49 -1.35 20.34 1.14
N ALA A 50 -2.11 19.98 2.18
CA ALA A 50 -2.56 20.92 3.20
C ALA A 50 -1.42 21.40 4.12
N ALA A 51 -0.43 20.53 4.42
CA ALA A 51 0.66 20.82 5.36
C ALA A 51 1.37 22.18 5.18
N PRO A 52 1.83 22.61 3.97
CA PRO A 52 2.48 23.91 3.80
C PRO A 52 1.53 25.11 4.03
N VAL A 53 0.26 25.01 3.61
CA VAL A 53 -0.74 26.07 3.84
C VAL A 53 -1.06 26.18 5.33
N LEU A 54 -1.20 25.03 5.99
CA LEU A 54 -1.46 24.94 7.42
C LEU A 54 -0.26 25.45 8.22
N ALA A 55 0.99 25.16 7.81
CA ALA A 55 2.20 25.68 8.45
C ALA A 55 2.30 27.23 8.38
N ILE A 56 1.89 27.83 7.27
CA ILE A 56 1.84 29.30 7.12
C ILE A 56 0.78 29.91 8.06
N LEU A 57 -0.41 29.29 8.16
CA LEU A 57 -1.48 29.72 9.08
C LEU A 57 -1.16 29.47 10.56
N MET A 58 -0.51 28.35 10.88
CA MET A 58 -0.18 27.96 12.27
C MET A 58 0.86 28.86 12.93
N ARG A 59 1.67 29.60 12.16
CA ARG A 59 2.77 30.42 12.68
C ARG A 59 2.34 31.46 13.73
N ARG A 60 1.04 31.79 13.80
CA ARG A 60 0.46 32.73 14.77
C ARG A 60 -0.22 32.07 15.99
N HIS A 61 -0.72 30.84 15.87
CA HIS A 61 -1.54 30.18 16.90
C HIS A 61 -1.30 28.66 17.04
N TRP A 62 -0.06 28.20 16.81
CA TRP A 62 0.41 26.80 16.89
C TRP A 62 -0.24 25.94 17.99
N LYS A 63 -0.30 26.42 19.24
CA LYS A 63 -0.86 25.67 20.37
C LYS A 63 -2.36 25.33 20.23
N VAL A 64 -3.14 26.23 19.62
CA VAL A 64 -4.60 26.04 19.42
C VAL A 64 -4.88 25.12 18.24
N TRP A 65 -4.05 25.18 17.20
CA TRP A 65 -4.19 24.29 16.05
C TRP A 65 -3.78 22.85 16.36
N LEU A 66 -2.77 22.64 17.21
CA LEU A 66 -2.41 21.31 17.71
C LEU A 66 -3.56 20.65 18.48
N THR A 67 -4.22 21.37 19.40
CA THR A 67 -5.34 20.81 20.15
C THR A 67 -6.56 20.55 19.26
N ALA A 68 -6.87 21.46 18.32
CA ALA A 68 -7.95 21.26 17.35
C ALA A 68 -7.73 20.03 16.45
N LEU A 69 -6.51 19.85 15.92
CA LEU A 69 -6.14 18.65 15.14
C LEU A 69 -6.21 17.37 15.97
N GLY A 70 -5.74 17.40 17.22
CA GLY A 70 -5.83 16.27 18.13
C GLY A 70 -7.27 15.85 18.40
N VAL A 71 -8.16 16.81 18.68
CA VAL A 71 -9.59 16.53 18.89
C VAL A 71 -10.27 16.04 17.61
N LEU A 72 -9.97 16.63 16.45
CA LEU A 72 -10.58 16.19 15.18
C LEU A 72 -10.13 14.78 14.78
N GLY A 73 -8.85 14.46 14.98
CA GLY A 73 -8.30 13.12 14.76
C GLY A 73 -8.91 12.09 15.72
N PHE A 74 -9.02 12.42 17.00
CA PHE A 74 -9.66 11.55 17.99
C PHE A 74 -11.14 11.30 17.67
N ALA A 75 -11.89 12.35 17.31
CA ALA A 75 -13.28 12.23 16.89
C ALA A 75 -13.45 11.36 15.64
N GLY A 76 -12.55 11.48 14.65
CA GLY A 76 -12.53 10.62 13.47
C GLY A 76 -12.27 9.14 13.81
N CYS A 77 -11.30 8.86 14.67
CA CYS A 77 -11.02 7.50 15.15
C CYS A 77 -12.20 6.92 15.94
N ALA A 78 -12.82 7.71 16.83
CA ALA A 78 -13.98 7.30 17.60
C ALA A 78 -15.19 6.98 16.69
N LEU A 79 -15.47 7.82 15.70
CA LEU A 79 -16.56 7.60 14.75
C LEU A 79 -16.31 6.36 13.87
N GLY A 80 -15.07 6.13 13.44
CA GLY A 80 -14.67 4.94 12.69
C GLY A 80 -14.81 3.64 13.49
N LEU A 81 -14.40 3.67 14.77
CA LEU A 81 -14.61 2.55 15.70
C LEU A 81 -16.10 2.27 15.91
N LEU A 82 -16.90 3.32 16.14
CA LEU A 82 -18.34 3.19 16.40
C LEU A 82 -19.08 2.68 15.15
N TYR A 83 -18.68 3.11 13.95
CA TYR A 83 -19.19 2.56 12.69
C TYR A 83 -18.83 1.08 12.52
N ALA A 84 -17.57 0.69 12.76
CA ALA A 84 -17.14 -0.70 12.68
C ALA A 84 -17.88 -1.62 13.67
N LEU A 85 -18.16 -1.13 14.89
CA LEU A 85 -18.91 -1.87 15.91
C LEU A 85 -20.40 -2.00 15.59
N PHE A 86 -21.04 -0.98 15.00
CA PHE A 86 -22.48 -0.99 14.73
C PHE A 86 -22.88 -1.57 13.36
N TRP A 87 -22.03 -1.41 12.33
CA TRP A 87 -22.30 -1.87 10.97
C TRP A 87 -21.48 -3.07 10.52
N GLY A 88 -20.53 -3.55 11.34
CA GLY A 88 -19.76 -4.77 11.07
C GLY A 88 -20.47 -6.07 11.47
N HIS A 89 -21.65 -6.01 12.09
CA HIS A 89 -22.40 -7.20 12.50
C HIS A 89 -23.46 -7.54 11.43
N ASP A 90 -23.04 -8.34 10.45
CA ASP A 90 -23.98 -8.96 9.50
C ASP A 90 -24.80 -10.03 10.24
N ASP A 91 -25.96 -9.65 10.79
CA ASP A 91 -26.95 -10.57 11.39
C ASP A 91 -27.42 -11.68 10.42
N ASN A 92 -27.21 -11.47 9.12
CA ASN A 92 -27.48 -12.43 8.05
C ASN A 92 -26.24 -13.25 7.64
N ALA A 93 -25.19 -13.29 8.47
CA ALA A 93 -24.03 -14.12 8.23
C ALA A 93 -24.47 -15.58 7.99
N PRO A 94 -24.06 -16.21 6.86
CA PRO A 94 -24.44 -17.58 6.57
C PRO A 94 -23.95 -18.51 7.68
N ALA A 95 -24.72 -19.56 7.98
CA ALA A 95 -24.35 -20.56 8.98
C ALA A 95 -22.92 -21.06 8.73
N LYS A 96 -22.04 -20.90 9.72
CA LYS A 96 -20.64 -21.32 9.65
C LYS A 96 -20.48 -22.71 10.25
N VAL A 97 -19.77 -23.60 9.55
CA VAL A 97 -19.38 -24.94 10.02
C VAL A 97 -17.87 -25.01 10.17
N SER A 98 -17.39 -25.42 11.34
CA SER A 98 -15.96 -25.59 11.59
C SER A 98 -15.49 -26.98 11.14
N VAL A 99 -14.48 -27.02 10.28
CA VAL A 99 -13.88 -28.25 9.73
C VAL A 99 -12.39 -28.33 10.08
N PRO A 100 -11.84 -29.52 10.42
CA PRO A 100 -10.41 -29.71 10.49
C PRO A 100 -9.78 -29.40 9.13
N TYR A 101 -8.85 -28.45 9.13
CA TYR A 101 -8.18 -27.95 7.94
C TYR A 101 -6.67 -28.05 8.12
N ARG A 102 -5.99 -28.52 7.08
CA ARG A 102 -4.54 -28.49 6.99
C ARG A 102 -4.13 -27.90 5.65
N ALA A 103 -3.09 -27.07 5.64
CA ALA A 103 -2.49 -26.64 4.39
C ALA A 103 -0.98 -26.53 4.50
N HIS A 104 -0.32 -26.84 3.38
CA HIS A 104 1.11 -26.72 3.21
C HIS A 104 1.39 -25.86 1.97
N ALA A 105 1.98 -24.70 2.21
CA ALA A 105 2.43 -23.77 1.20
C ALA A 105 3.95 -23.88 1.01
N THR A 106 4.41 -23.90 -0.24
CA THR A 106 5.83 -23.87 -0.60
C THR A 106 6.10 -22.73 -1.56
N VAL A 107 7.09 -21.91 -1.23
CA VAL A 107 7.61 -20.88 -2.12
C VAL A 107 8.39 -21.55 -3.25
N ASP A 108 7.99 -21.31 -4.49
CA ASP A 108 8.67 -21.79 -5.71
C ASP A 108 8.83 -20.62 -6.68
N GLY A 109 10.04 -20.04 -6.68
CA GLY A 109 10.36 -18.84 -7.45
C GLY A 109 9.56 -17.61 -7.02
N ASP A 110 8.80 -17.07 -7.96
CA ASP A 110 7.87 -15.94 -7.82
C ASP A 110 6.44 -16.36 -7.44
N THR A 111 6.24 -17.65 -7.15
CA THR A 111 4.92 -18.21 -6.79
C THR A 111 4.91 -18.90 -5.44
N LEU A 112 3.74 -18.96 -4.83
CA LEU A 112 3.44 -19.82 -3.68
C LEU A 112 2.53 -20.95 -4.15
N ARG A 113 3.03 -22.18 -4.14
CA ARG A 113 2.25 -23.38 -4.41
C ARG A 113 1.65 -23.87 -3.10
N ILE A 114 0.34 -24.04 -3.06
CA ILE A 114 -0.42 -24.39 -1.85
C ILE A 114 -1.14 -25.71 -2.11
N THR A 115 -0.95 -26.66 -1.20
CA THR A 115 -1.77 -27.88 -1.10
C THR A 115 -2.62 -27.75 0.17
N GLU A 116 -3.91 -28.00 0.04
CA GLU A 116 -4.90 -27.81 1.10
C GLU A 116 -5.73 -29.07 1.25
N GLU A 117 -6.03 -29.43 2.50
CA GLU A 117 -6.79 -30.61 2.91
C GLU A 117 -7.88 -30.19 3.91
N VAL A 118 -9.10 -30.66 3.69
CA VAL A 118 -10.25 -30.50 4.59
C VAL A 118 -10.84 -31.87 4.90
N THR A 119 -10.96 -32.18 6.18
CA THR A 119 -11.63 -33.39 6.67
C THR A 119 -13.08 -33.06 6.98
N VAL A 120 -14.03 -33.75 6.36
CA VAL A 120 -15.46 -33.53 6.65
C VAL A 120 -15.94 -34.62 7.61
N ASP A 121 -15.82 -34.34 8.90
CA ASP A 121 -16.18 -35.26 9.97
C ASP A 121 -17.67 -35.23 10.34
N ASN A 122 -18.07 -36.19 11.17
CA ASN A 122 -19.46 -36.31 11.62
C ASN A 122 -19.94 -35.06 12.37
N GLN A 123 -19.06 -34.31 13.05
CA GLN A 123 -19.41 -33.06 13.73
C GLN A 123 -19.74 -31.94 12.73
N ALA A 124 -18.97 -31.82 11.65
CA ALA A 124 -19.28 -30.90 10.57
C ALA A 124 -20.63 -31.26 9.91
N VAL A 125 -20.85 -32.54 9.61
CA VAL A 125 -22.10 -33.01 8.99
C VAL A 125 -23.32 -32.78 9.90
N THR A 126 -23.26 -33.11 11.20
CA THR A 126 -24.40 -32.90 12.12
C THR A 126 -24.68 -31.43 12.40
N SER A 127 -23.69 -30.54 12.30
CA SER A 127 -23.92 -29.09 12.44
C SER A 127 -24.71 -28.47 11.27
N VAL A 128 -24.66 -29.09 10.07
CA VAL A 128 -25.37 -28.61 8.87
C VAL A 128 -26.65 -29.42 8.60
N THR A 129 -26.70 -30.68 9.06
CA THR A 129 -27.79 -31.60 8.77
C THR A 129 -28.45 -32.12 10.05
N LEU A 130 -29.77 -31.92 10.15
CA LEU A 130 -30.63 -32.59 11.13
C LEU A 130 -30.87 -34.09 10.81
N THR A 131 -30.29 -34.62 9.73
CA THR A 131 -30.58 -35.97 9.23
C THR A 131 -29.31 -36.66 8.71
N PRO A 132 -28.92 -37.84 9.22
CA PRO A 132 -27.76 -38.60 8.74
C PRO A 132 -27.93 -39.08 7.29
N GLY A 133 -26.81 -39.29 6.58
CA GLY A 133 -26.79 -39.95 5.27
C GLY A 133 -26.92 -39.04 4.04
N GLY A 134 -26.79 -37.72 4.22
CA GLY A 134 -26.87 -36.78 3.11
C GLY A 134 -25.67 -36.82 2.16
N THR A 135 -25.89 -36.46 0.90
CA THR A 135 -24.78 -36.27 -0.05
C THR A 135 -24.07 -34.95 0.23
N VAL A 136 -22.75 -35.03 0.38
CA VAL A 136 -21.87 -33.90 0.69
C VAL A 136 -21.19 -33.41 -0.59
N ARG A 137 -21.24 -32.10 -0.84
CA ARG A 137 -20.54 -31.44 -1.95
C ARG A 137 -19.74 -30.24 -1.45
N LEU A 138 -18.48 -30.17 -1.87
CA LEU A 138 -17.55 -29.07 -1.63
C LEU A 138 -17.10 -28.54 -2.99
N ASP A 139 -17.49 -27.33 -3.35
CA ASP A 139 -17.13 -26.76 -4.65
C ASP A 139 -15.63 -26.37 -4.70
N GLY A 140 -14.94 -26.80 -5.75
CA GLY A 140 -13.50 -26.57 -5.93
C GLY A 140 -12.58 -27.53 -5.17
N TRP A 141 -13.14 -28.58 -4.55
CA TRP A 141 -12.40 -29.62 -3.83
C TRP A 141 -12.57 -30.99 -4.50
N VAL A 142 -11.57 -31.86 -4.35
CA VAL A 142 -11.58 -33.23 -4.87
C VAL A 142 -11.44 -34.19 -3.70
N LEU A 143 -12.25 -35.26 -3.67
CA LEU A 143 -12.06 -36.35 -2.69
C LEU A 143 -10.72 -37.04 -2.97
N ASP A 144 -9.80 -36.98 -2.01
CA ASP A 144 -8.44 -37.51 -2.17
C ASP A 144 -8.31 -38.89 -1.50
N HIS A 145 -8.66 -38.98 -0.22
CA HIS A 145 -8.62 -40.23 0.54
C HIS A 145 -9.67 -40.25 1.67
N THR A 146 -9.69 -41.34 2.43
CA THR A 146 -10.53 -41.48 3.64
C THR A 146 -9.66 -41.86 4.83
N LEU A 147 -9.75 -41.10 5.91
CA LEU A 147 -9.07 -41.37 7.19
C LEU A 147 -10.10 -41.88 8.19
N ASP A 148 -9.97 -43.12 8.66
CA ASP A 148 -10.89 -43.75 9.63
C ASP A 148 -12.38 -43.57 9.24
N THR A 149 -12.71 -43.93 8.00
CA THR A 149 -14.02 -43.74 7.32
C THR A 149 -14.43 -42.30 7.03
N THR A 150 -13.69 -41.30 7.52
CA THR A 150 -13.98 -39.88 7.29
C THR A 150 -13.40 -39.42 5.96
N PRO A 151 -14.17 -38.77 5.06
CA PRO A 151 -13.66 -38.29 3.78
C PRO A 151 -12.74 -37.07 3.96
N VAL A 152 -11.56 -37.14 3.34
CA VAL A 152 -10.59 -36.05 3.25
C VAL A 152 -10.57 -35.53 1.82
N TYR A 153 -10.85 -34.25 1.68
CA TYR A 153 -10.88 -33.56 0.40
C TYR A 153 -9.62 -32.72 0.27
N ALA A 154 -8.96 -32.79 -0.89
CA ALA A 154 -7.80 -31.97 -1.20
C ALA A 154 -8.08 -30.99 -2.34
N ARG A 155 -7.32 -29.90 -2.36
CA ARG A 155 -7.17 -29.03 -3.53
C ARG A 155 -5.74 -28.50 -3.61
N SER A 156 -5.37 -28.00 -4.78
CA SER A 156 -4.09 -27.31 -4.99
C SER A 156 -4.29 -26.02 -5.76
N ARG A 157 -3.60 -24.96 -5.34
CA ARG A 157 -3.60 -23.66 -6.02
C ARG A 157 -2.20 -23.05 -6.04
N THR A 158 -1.98 -22.16 -6.99
CA THR A 158 -0.75 -21.37 -7.09
C THR A 158 -1.11 -19.90 -7.02
N LEU A 159 -0.51 -19.17 -6.08
CA LEU A 159 -0.68 -17.73 -5.94
C LEU A 159 0.61 -17.01 -6.36
N PRO A 160 0.56 -15.90 -7.10
CA PRO A 160 1.74 -15.08 -7.33
C PRO A 160 2.14 -14.35 -6.05
N LEU A 161 3.45 -14.27 -5.77
CA LEU A 161 3.94 -13.40 -4.71
C LEU A 161 3.71 -11.93 -5.11
N ARG A 162 3.18 -11.11 -4.20
CA ARG A 162 2.87 -9.69 -4.45
C ARG A 162 3.96 -8.79 -3.89
N GLY A 163 4.16 -7.65 -4.53
CA GLY A 163 5.10 -6.63 -4.05
C GLY A 163 6.54 -7.13 -4.04
N THR A 164 7.07 -7.45 -5.23
CA THR A 164 8.49 -7.81 -5.45
C THR A 164 9.40 -6.62 -5.19
N SER A 165 9.63 -6.31 -3.91
CA SER A 165 10.83 -5.61 -3.49
C SER A 165 12.03 -6.49 -3.85
N PRO A 166 13.20 -5.93 -4.25
CA PRO A 166 14.41 -6.73 -4.46
C PRO A 166 14.92 -7.41 -3.19
N VAL A 167 14.28 -7.18 -2.04
CA VAL A 167 14.69 -7.64 -0.70
C VAL A 167 13.62 -8.52 -0.03
N SER A 168 12.35 -8.38 -0.41
CA SER A 168 11.22 -9.10 0.19
C SER A 168 10.06 -9.26 -0.79
N SER A 169 9.18 -10.23 -0.53
CA SER A 169 7.93 -10.41 -1.26
C SER A 169 6.84 -10.88 -0.29
N ALA A 170 5.66 -10.28 -0.38
CA ALA A 170 4.55 -10.56 0.51
C ALA A 170 3.47 -11.37 -0.22
N VAL A 171 2.91 -12.37 0.44
CA VAL A 171 1.79 -13.15 -0.08
C VAL A 171 0.69 -13.25 0.95
N GLU A 172 -0.49 -12.82 0.55
CA GLU A 172 -1.73 -12.95 1.30
C GLU A 172 -2.44 -14.20 0.78
N VAL A 173 -2.61 -15.20 1.65
CA VAL A 173 -3.24 -16.47 1.36
C VAL A 173 -4.64 -16.47 1.99
N PRO A 174 -5.71 -16.20 1.22
CA PRO A 174 -7.07 -16.23 1.75
C PRO A 174 -7.47 -17.66 2.09
N ILE A 175 -7.97 -17.89 3.31
CA ILE A 175 -8.46 -19.18 3.81
C ILE A 175 -9.93 -19.37 3.38
N ALA A 176 -10.15 -19.28 2.07
CA ALA A 176 -11.47 -19.45 1.47
C ALA A 176 -11.78 -20.96 1.35
N LEU A 177 -12.21 -21.62 2.42
CA LEU A 177 -12.57 -23.04 2.36
C LEU A 177 -13.78 -23.29 1.45
N GLY A 178 -14.69 -22.32 1.34
CA GLY A 178 -15.87 -22.40 0.48
C GLY A 178 -17.09 -22.87 1.24
N TRP A 179 -17.96 -23.62 0.57
CA TRP A 179 -19.27 -23.99 1.10
C TRP A 179 -19.43 -25.50 1.21
N LEU A 180 -19.97 -25.97 2.33
CA LEU A 180 -20.45 -27.33 2.52
C LEU A 180 -21.93 -27.37 2.14
N THR A 181 -22.25 -28.02 1.02
CA THR A 181 -23.65 -28.26 0.64
C THR A 181 -24.03 -29.69 1.01
N VAL A 182 -25.10 -29.85 1.78
CA VAL A 182 -25.68 -31.16 2.14
C VAL A 182 -27.08 -31.28 1.53
N ASN A 183 -27.32 -32.39 0.83
CA ASN A 183 -28.60 -32.69 0.15
C ASN A 183 -29.07 -31.65 -0.89
N GLY A 184 -28.19 -30.75 -1.33
CA GLY A 184 -28.48 -29.73 -2.35
C GLY A 184 -29.32 -28.55 -1.88
N THR A 185 -29.74 -28.51 -0.60
CA THR A 185 -30.62 -27.46 -0.05
C THR A 185 -30.00 -26.67 1.10
N SER A 186 -29.20 -27.32 1.96
CA SER A 186 -28.52 -26.66 3.08
C SER A 186 -27.07 -26.36 2.71
N SER A 187 -26.70 -25.08 2.66
CA SER A 187 -25.33 -24.61 2.43
C SER A 187 -24.79 -23.86 3.65
N ALA A 188 -23.68 -24.34 4.21
CA ALA A 188 -22.97 -23.66 5.30
C ALA A 188 -21.57 -23.22 4.83
N GLY A 189 -21.12 -22.04 5.27
CA GLY A 189 -19.76 -21.57 5.00
C GLY A 189 -18.77 -22.36 5.85
N MET A 190 -17.74 -22.95 5.23
CA MET A 190 -16.71 -23.67 5.97
C MET A 190 -15.68 -22.71 6.53
N VAL A 191 -15.35 -22.85 7.82
CA VAL A 191 -14.24 -22.14 8.49
C VAL A 191 -13.29 -23.16 9.14
N PRO A 192 -12.01 -22.81 9.36
CA PRO A 192 -11.09 -23.69 10.08
C PRO A 192 -11.59 -23.98 11.49
N ARG A 193 -11.45 -25.22 11.95
CA ARG A 193 -11.66 -25.59 13.36
C ARG A 193 -10.40 -25.31 14.16
N THR A 194 -10.52 -24.93 15.42
CA THR A 194 -9.40 -24.83 16.37
C THR A 194 -8.51 -26.08 16.30
N GLY A 195 -7.20 -25.88 16.14
CA GLY A 195 -6.22 -26.96 15.92
C GLY A 195 -5.94 -27.27 14.44
N SER A 196 -6.61 -26.58 13.51
CA SER A 196 -6.23 -26.53 12.10
C SER A 196 -4.86 -25.85 11.94
N THR A 197 -4.08 -26.26 10.94
CA THR A 197 -2.70 -25.77 10.75
C THR A 197 -2.42 -25.30 9.33
N PHE A 198 -1.59 -24.26 9.23
CA PHE A 198 -1.06 -23.74 7.98
C PHE A 198 0.46 -23.68 8.06
N GLU A 199 1.12 -24.54 7.30
CA GLU A 199 2.57 -24.65 7.23
C GLU A 199 3.08 -23.89 6.00
N VAL A 200 3.97 -22.92 6.18
CA VAL A 200 4.67 -22.21 5.10
C VAL A 200 6.12 -22.67 5.06
N SER A 201 6.58 -23.12 3.90
CA SER A 201 7.96 -23.50 3.63
C SER A 201 8.60 -22.54 2.62
N ALA A 202 9.73 -21.94 2.98
CA ALA A 202 10.54 -21.11 2.09
C ALA A 202 11.88 -21.80 1.80
N PRO A 203 12.02 -22.53 0.68
CA PRO A 203 13.29 -23.11 0.28
C PRO A 203 14.29 -21.99 -0.04
N LYS A 204 15.42 -21.94 0.67
CA LYS A 204 16.50 -20.94 0.53
C LYS A 204 16.15 -19.50 0.93
N GLY A 205 14.88 -19.10 0.96
CA GLY A 205 14.42 -17.82 1.52
C GLY A 205 14.42 -17.82 3.04
N ALA A 206 14.04 -16.68 3.65
CA ALA A 206 13.71 -16.61 5.07
C ALA A 206 12.26 -16.17 5.27
N LEU A 207 11.62 -16.55 6.37
CA LEU A 207 10.25 -16.16 6.73
C LEU A 207 10.30 -15.16 7.88
N SER A 208 9.73 -13.97 7.71
CA SER A 208 9.91 -12.89 8.69
C SER A 208 8.61 -12.46 9.37
N ALA A 209 7.66 -11.93 8.61
CA ALA A 209 6.32 -11.67 9.09
C ALA A 209 5.40 -12.79 8.61
N VAL A 210 4.86 -13.59 9.53
CA VAL A 210 3.69 -14.43 9.26
C VAL A 210 2.58 -13.99 10.21
N VAL A 211 1.39 -13.73 9.67
CA VAL A 211 0.21 -13.25 10.39
C VAL A 211 -0.96 -14.19 10.03
N PRO A 212 -1.64 -14.82 11.01
CA PRO A 212 -1.37 -14.77 12.45
C PRO A 212 0.02 -15.33 12.83
N HIS A 213 0.53 -14.94 14.01
CA HIS A 213 1.90 -15.23 14.41
C HIS A 213 2.15 -16.75 14.47
N PRO A 214 3.27 -17.25 13.92
CA PRO A 214 3.52 -18.69 13.89
C PRO A 214 3.79 -19.21 15.31
N GLN A 215 3.24 -20.38 15.63
CA GLN A 215 3.52 -21.07 16.90
C GLN A 215 4.96 -21.57 16.95
N GLN A 216 5.52 -21.92 15.78
CA GLN A 216 6.88 -22.38 15.64
C GLN A 216 7.46 -21.91 14.31
N VAL A 217 8.69 -21.41 14.35
CA VAL A 217 9.55 -21.23 13.17
C VAL A 217 10.73 -22.18 13.35
N ALA A 218 10.96 -23.04 12.36
CA ALA A 218 11.95 -24.10 12.42
C ALA A 218 12.85 -24.11 11.18
N ASP A 219 14.15 -24.27 11.42
CA ASP A 219 15.13 -24.53 10.39
C ASP A 219 15.03 -25.99 9.93
N GLY A 220 14.27 -26.19 8.85
CA GLY A 220 14.15 -27.45 8.14
C GLY A 220 15.42 -27.84 7.38
N ARG A 221 15.46 -29.10 6.93
CA ARG A 221 16.56 -29.62 6.11
C ARG A 221 16.71 -28.79 4.82
N ASN A 222 17.94 -28.78 4.29
CA ASN A 222 18.33 -28.09 3.06
C ASN A 222 18.16 -26.55 3.07
N ARG A 223 18.30 -25.91 4.25
CA ARG A 223 18.12 -24.45 4.42
C ARG A 223 16.71 -24.00 4.01
N THR A 224 15.71 -24.76 4.44
CA THR A 224 14.30 -24.43 4.28
C THR A 224 13.82 -23.88 5.61
N GLU A 225 13.31 -22.66 5.65
CA GLU A 225 12.61 -22.19 6.85
C GLU A 225 11.15 -22.62 6.78
N VAL A 226 10.62 -23.17 7.88
CA VAL A 226 9.24 -23.65 7.99
C VAL A 226 8.57 -22.91 9.14
N ALA A 227 7.49 -22.21 8.86
CA ALA A 227 6.65 -21.54 9.85
C ALA A 227 5.29 -22.23 9.95
N THR A 228 4.90 -22.66 11.14
CA THR A 228 3.60 -23.29 11.40
C THR A 228 2.68 -22.31 12.12
N VAL A 229 1.55 -22.01 11.49
CA VAL A 229 0.51 -21.13 11.99
C VAL A 229 -0.69 -21.97 12.41
N ALA A 230 -1.22 -21.75 13.61
CA ALA A 230 -2.49 -22.33 14.02
C ALA A 230 -3.65 -21.47 13.53
N LEU A 231 -4.74 -22.12 13.13
CA LEU A 231 -5.94 -21.49 12.59
C LEU A 231 -7.18 -21.85 13.42
N ASP A 232 -8.14 -20.96 13.37
CA ASP A 232 -9.44 -21.02 14.06
C ASP A 232 -10.56 -20.47 13.15
N SER A 233 -11.77 -20.31 13.71
CA SER A 233 -12.97 -19.87 12.98
C SER A 233 -12.91 -18.44 12.46
N ASP A 234 -11.97 -17.65 12.98
CA ASP A 234 -11.85 -16.21 12.78
C ASP A 234 -10.64 -15.89 11.86
N SER A 235 -9.93 -16.94 11.44
CA SER A 235 -8.78 -16.90 10.55
C SER A 235 -9.22 -16.83 9.07
N ASP A 236 -9.41 -15.61 8.55
CA ASP A 236 -9.79 -15.38 7.15
C ASP A 236 -8.61 -15.45 6.14
N ALA A 237 -7.40 -15.13 6.57
CA ALA A 237 -6.20 -15.15 5.71
C ALA A 237 -4.90 -15.38 6.50
N VAL A 238 -3.90 -15.98 5.84
CA VAL A 238 -2.50 -15.96 6.32
C VAL A 238 -1.69 -15.03 5.43
N THR A 239 -1.10 -13.99 6.00
CA THR A 239 -0.11 -13.16 5.30
C THR A 239 1.30 -13.66 5.64
N ALA A 240 2.12 -13.95 4.64
CA ALA A 240 3.52 -14.34 4.81
C ALA A 240 4.45 -13.41 4.01
N THR A 241 5.49 -12.89 4.65
CA THR A 241 6.59 -12.15 4.03
C THR A 241 7.81 -13.05 3.90
N VAL A 242 8.20 -13.29 2.65
CA VAL A 242 9.40 -14.05 2.28
C VAL A 242 10.53 -13.07 2.02
N LEU A 243 11.64 -13.20 2.76
CA LEU A 243 12.86 -12.43 2.56
C LEU A 243 13.83 -13.15 1.62
N VAL A 244 14.68 -12.38 0.95
CA VAL A 244 15.78 -12.92 0.16
C VAL A 244 16.77 -13.73 1.01
N PRO A 245 17.46 -14.74 0.45
CA PRO A 245 18.38 -15.63 1.19
C PRO A 245 19.46 -14.93 2.04
N VAL A 246 19.86 -13.72 1.63
CA VAL A 246 20.89 -12.92 2.31
C VAL A 246 20.42 -12.39 3.68
N LEU A 247 19.11 -12.25 3.89
CA LEU A 247 18.53 -11.73 5.13
C LEU A 247 18.15 -12.81 6.16
N ARG A 248 18.52 -14.08 5.93
CA ARG A 248 18.28 -15.18 6.89
C ARG A 248 19.16 -15.13 8.16
N ASN A 249 19.77 -13.98 8.44
CA ASN A 249 20.51 -13.74 9.68
C ASN A 249 19.66 -12.91 10.65
N PRO A 250 19.92 -12.93 11.96
CA PRO A 250 19.12 -12.19 12.94
C PRO A 250 19.01 -10.68 12.64
N ALA A 251 20.02 -10.09 11.99
CA ALA A 251 19.99 -8.69 11.55
C ALA A 251 18.96 -8.43 10.44
N GLY A 252 18.73 -9.38 9.54
CA GLY A 252 17.70 -9.28 8.50
C GLY A 252 16.29 -9.32 9.05
N HIS A 253 16.00 -10.22 10.00
CA HIS A 253 14.73 -10.23 10.73
C HIS A 253 14.55 -8.96 11.59
N ALA A 254 15.64 -8.44 12.19
CA ALA A 254 15.60 -7.17 12.91
C ALA A 254 15.31 -5.97 12.00
N LEU A 255 15.84 -5.98 10.77
CA LEU A 255 15.54 -4.96 9.76
C LEU A 255 14.08 -5.05 9.28
N ASP A 256 13.61 -6.24 8.92
CA ASP A 256 12.24 -6.42 8.44
C ASP A 256 11.20 -6.10 9.53
N SER A 257 11.41 -6.52 10.78
CA SER A 257 10.54 -6.11 11.89
C SER A 257 10.55 -4.60 12.14
N LEU A 258 11.70 -3.93 11.96
CA LEU A 258 11.80 -2.46 12.03
C LEU A 258 11.09 -1.75 10.86
N PHE A 259 11.03 -2.34 9.67
CA PHE A 259 10.25 -1.81 8.54
C PHE A 259 8.76 -2.15 8.62
N ALA A 260 8.39 -3.29 9.21
CA ALA A 260 7.00 -3.66 9.48
C ALA A 260 6.35 -2.73 10.53
N TRP A 261 7.13 -2.13 11.42
CA TRP A 261 6.70 -1.04 12.28
C TRP A 261 6.45 0.23 11.46
N GLY A 262 5.22 0.40 10.99
CA GLY A 262 4.79 1.51 10.12
C GLY A 262 5.40 2.88 10.47
N PRO A 263 5.35 3.38 11.73
CA PRO A 263 5.95 4.66 12.10
C PRO A 263 7.47 4.75 11.87
N LEU A 264 8.21 3.65 12.05
CA LEU A 264 9.67 3.61 11.84
C LEU A 264 10.01 3.63 10.35
N ALA A 265 9.20 3.01 9.48
CA ALA A 265 9.33 3.16 8.04
C ALA A 265 9.18 4.63 7.60
N TRP A 266 8.25 5.39 8.20
CA TRP A 266 8.15 6.84 7.97
C TRP A 266 9.38 7.61 8.48
N CYS A 267 9.90 7.29 9.67
CA CYS A 267 11.12 7.91 10.20
C CYS A 267 12.34 7.63 9.31
N ALA A 268 12.50 6.41 8.81
CA ALA A 268 13.55 6.05 7.86
C ALA A 268 13.40 6.81 6.53
N GLY A 269 12.19 6.85 5.97
CA GLY A 269 11.88 7.62 4.76
C GLY A 269 12.17 9.12 4.92
N ALA A 270 11.79 9.71 6.06
CA ALA A 270 12.09 11.10 6.40
C ALA A 270 13.60 11.35 6.56
N ALA A 271 14.34 10.44 7.21
CA ALA A 271 15.78 10.53 7.34
C ALA A 271 16.49 10.46 5.96
N PHE A 272 16.06 9.57 5.06
CA PHE A 272 16.56 9.51 3.69
C PHE A 272 16.19 10.75 2.85
N ALA A 273 15.00 11.31 3.04
CA ALA A 273 14.59 12.57 2.40
C ALA A 273 15.44 13.76 2.88
N LEU A 274 15.75 13.84 4.19
CA LEU A 274 16.65 14.85 4.74
C LEU A 274 18.09 14.66 4.25
N LEU A 275 18.59 13.41 4.23
CA LEU A 275 19.93 13.09 3.76
C LEU A 275 20.10 13.45 2.27
N SER A 276 19.13 13.09 1.43
CA SER A 276 19.14 13.44 0.01
C SER A 276 19.03 14.94 -0.22
N LEU A 277 18.22 15.67 0.56
CA LEU A 277 18.18 17.14 0.51
C LEU A 277 19.54 17.77 0.85
N VAL A 278 20.22 17.26 1.88
CA VAL A 278 21.58 17.69 2.25
C VAL A 278 22.59 17.36 1.14
N LEU A 279 22.49 16.17 0.53
CA LEU A 279 23.39 15.75 -0.55
C LEU A 279 23.19 16.63 -1.79
N VAL A 280 21.93 16.82 -2.23
CA VAL A 280 21.56 17.69 -3.35
C VAL A 280 22.04 19.11 -3.09
N LYS A 281 21.80 19.66 -1.89
CA LYS A 281 22.29 21.00 -1.54
C LYS A 281 23.82 21.10 -1.58
N ARG A 282 24.54 20.11 -1.06
CA ARG A 282 26.02 20.07 -1.15
C ARG A 282 26.49 20.01 -2.60
N LEU A 283 25.80 19.27 -3.46
CA LEU A 283 26.06 19.18 -4.90
C LEU A 283 25.76 20.49 -5.65
N THR A 284 24.66 21.18 -5.34
CA THR A 284 24.37 22.50 -5.94
C THR A 284 25.34 23.56 -5.44
N ASP A 285 25.61 23.63 -4.13
CA ASP A 285 26.54 24.59 -3.54
C ASP A 285 27.98 24.42 -4.10
N THR A 286 28.41 23.18 -4.40
CA THR A 286 29.70 22.92 -5.07
C THR A 286 29.66 23.14 -6.57
N GLY A 287 28.54 22.85 -7.24
CA GLY A 287 28.31 23.15 -8.66
C GLY A 287 28.35 24.66 -8.93
N ASP A 288 27.65 25.46 -8.13
CA ASP A 288 27.63 26.92 -8.22
C ASP A 288 29.00 27.52 -7.90
N ALA A 289 29.75 26.94 -6.96
CA ALA A 289 31.13 27.35 -6.69
C ALA A 289 32.08 27.04 -7.86
N ALA A 290 31.86 25.95 -8.60
CA ALA A 290 32.65 25.59 -9.79
C ALA A 290 32.28 26.46 -10.99
N LEU A 291 30.98 26.62 -11.29
CA LEU A 291 30.46 27.52 -12.33
C LEU A 291 30.88 28.97 -12.07
N GLY A 292 30.75 29.44 -10.83
CA GLY A 292 31.19 30.77 -10.42
C GLY A 292 32.68 31.02 -10.66
N ARG A 293 33.55 30.00 -10.45
CA ARG A 293 34.98 30.10 -10.79
C ARG A 293 35.23 30.13 -12.31
N LEU A 294 34.48 29.35 -13.09
CA LEU A 294 34.58 29.35 -14.56
C LEU A 294 34.15 30.70 -15.13
N PHE A 295 32.99 31.23 -14.75
CA PHE A 295 32.51 32.53 -15.23
C PHE A 295 33.34 33.72 -14.71
N ARG A 296 33.91 33.66 -13.49
CA ARG A 296 34.81 34.71 -12.98
C ARG A 296 36.13 34.78 -13.76
N ARG A 297 36.56 33.70 -14.41
CA ARG A 297 37.79 33.64 -15.22
C ARG A 297 37.63 34.28 -16.61
N GLY A 298 36.39 34.48 -17.08
CA GLY A 298 36.07 35.14 -18.35
C GLY A 298 35.68 36.62 -18.23
N ARG A 299 35.63 37.19 -17.02
CA ARG A 299 35.27 38.61 -16.83
C ARG A 299 36.53 39.47 -16.98
N PRO A 300 36.65 40.33 -18.02
CA PRO A 300 37.81 41.20 -18.17
C PRO A 300 37.96 42.10 -16.93
N GLN A 301 39.19 42.31 -16.46
CA GLN A 301 39.44 43.23 -15.36
C GLN A 301 39.03 44.64 -15.81
N GLN A 302 38.02 45.19 -15.13
CA GLN A 302 37.68 46.59 -15.26
C GLN A 302 38.87 47.40 -14.71
N PRO A 303 39.48 48.31 -15.49
CA PRO A 303 40.65 49.07 -15.05
C PRO A 303 40.31 49.90 -13.81
N PRO A 304 41.30 50.18 -12.94
CA PRO A 304 41.08 50.93 -11.71
C PRO A 304 40.53 52.32 -12.02
N SER A 305 39.34 52.64 -11.51
CA SER A 305 38.82 54.00 -11.54
C SER A 305 39.75 54.93 -10.76
N PRO A 306 40.08 56.12 -11.28
CA PRO A 306 40.93 57.07 -10.57
C PRO A 306 40.27 57.56 -9.27
N GLU A 307 41.09 57.72 -8.23
CA GLU A 307 40.65 58.19 -6.92
C GLU A 307 40.04 59.59 -7.03
N THR A 308 38.82 59.75 -6.52
CA THR A 308 38.18 61.06 -6.32
C THR A 308 38.21 61.38 -4.83
N PRO A 309 38.89 62.44 -4.37
CA PRO A 309 38.94 62.78 -2.96
C PRO A 309 37.55 63.20 -2.46
N GLY A 310 37.17 62.71 -1.29
CA GLY A 310 35.82 62.88 -0.75
C GLY A 310 35.60 64.22 -0.04
N PRO A 311 34.34 64.66 0.13
CA PRO A 311 33.96 65.71 1.05
C PRO A 311 33.26 65.18 2.33
N THR A 312 33.56 65.88 3.41
CA THR A 312 33.04 65.81 4.78
C THR A 312 31.52 65.68 4.91
N ALA A 313 31.05 64.91 5.89
CA ALA A 313 29.64 64.82 6.29
C ALA A 313 29.13 66.08 7.03
N PRO A 314 27.82 66.36 6.96
CA PRO A 314 27.10 66.71 8.19
C PRO A 314 25.74 66.00 8.36
N SER A 315 25.17 66.16 9.55
CA SER A 315 24.07 65.40 10.14
C SER A 315 22.63 65.74 9.69
N ALA A 316 21.73 64.80 10.02
CA ALA A 316 20.35 64.98 10.49
C ALA A 316 19.13 64.92 9.51
N SER A 317 18.13 64.16 9.99
CA SER A 317 16.74 63.89 9.57
C SER A 317 15.83 65.11 9.32
N PRO A 318 14.50 64.97 8.98
CA PRO A 318 13.68 63.77 8.68
C PRO A 318 12.77 63.86 7.40
N ASP A 319 11.99 62.79 7.14
CA ASP A 319 10.64 62.64 6.51
C ASP A 319 9.80 63.88 6.08
N PRO A 320 8.68 63.73 5.29
CA PRO A 320 8.29 62.72 4.28
C PRO A 320 7.60 63.36 3.01
N HIS A 321 6.80 62.56 2.25
CA HIS A 321 5.74 62.89 1.24
C HIS A 321 6.04 62.81 -0.28
N GLY A 322 5.28 61.92 -0.96
CA GLY A 322 4.72 62.10 -2.31
C GLY A 322 5.67 62.07 -3.52
N SER A 323 5.22 62.04 -4.78
CA SER A 323 3.94 61.62 -5.40
C SER A 323 4.12 61.62 -6.94
N ILE A 324 3.39 60.78 -7.70
CA ILE A 324 3.16 60.88 -9.18
C ILE A 324 4.42 60.71 -10.09
N ALA A 325 4.56 59.62 -10.86
CA ALA A 325 4.27 59.44 -12.32
C ALA A 325 5.07 58.20 -12.84
N ARG A 326 4.94 57.58 -14.03
CA ARG A 326 4.03 57.46 -15.21
C ARG A 326 4.32 56.04 -15.82
N SER A 327 3.38 55.26 -16.38
CA SER A 327 2.87 55.22 -17.79
C SER A 327 3.91 55.22 -18.93
N PRO A 328 3.72 54.51 -20.08
CA PRO A 328 2.62 53.59 -20.46
C PRO A 328 2.98 52.33 -21.32
N LEU A 329 1.92 51.57 -21.69
CA LEU A 329 1.62 51.01 -23.03
C LEU A 329 1.91 49.53 -23.42
N ALA A 330 0.96 48.99 -24.22
CA ALA A 330 0.95 47.78 -25.05
C ALA A 330 0.88 46.39 -24.36
N ASP A 331 0.14 45.39 -24.88
CA ASP A 331 -1.13 45.36 -25.64
C ASP A 331 -1.72 43.91 -25.54
N PRO A 332 -2.99 43.63 -25.86
CA PRO A 332 -3.63 42.35 -25.54
C PRO A 332 -3.52 41.29 -26.66
N GLN A 333 -3.33 40.02 -26.29
CA GLN A 333 -3.63 38.89 -27.19
C GLN A 333 -4.40 37.76 -26.49
N GLY A 334 -5.66 37.60 -26.92
CA GLY A 334 -6.19 36.37 -27.50
C GLY A 334 -6.18 35.06 -26.68
N PRO A 335 -7.34 34.50 -26.31
CA PRO A 335 -7.43 33.12 -25.83
C PRO A 335 -7.34 32.14 -27.01
N ILE A 336 -6.54 31.07 -26.87
CA ILE A 336 -6.52 29.94 -27.82
C ILE A 336 -7.11 28.71 -27.14
N THR A 337 -8.31 28.32 -27.57
CA THR A 337 -8.88 26.99 -27.31
C THR A 337 -8.55 26.06 -28.49
N PRO A 338 -8.11 24.84 -28.19
CA PRO A 338 -8.65 23.66 -28.86
C PRO A 338 -9.12 22.64 -27.80
N SER A 339 -10.38 22.21 -27.80
CA SER A 339 -10.99 21.25 -28.74
C SER A 339 -10.72 19.78 -28.38
N GLN A 340 -11.85 19.08 -28.24
CA GLN A 340 -12.05 17.65 -28.01
C GLN A 340 -11.21 16.72 -28.90
N ARG A 341 -10.85 15.55 -28.34
CA ARG A 341 -10.75 14.17 -28.93
C ARG A 341 -9.88 13.31 -28.00
N SER A 342 -10.03 12.00 -27.82
CA SER A 342 -11.06 11.03 -28.25
C SER A 342 -11.10 9.89 -27.22
N ALA A 343 -12.23 9.19 -27.11
CA ALA A 343 -12.30 7.86 -26.50
C ALA A 343 -12.04 6.76 -27.57
N PRO A 344 -12.11 5.45 -27.24
CA PRO A 344 -10.96 4.55 -27.20
C PRO A 344 -10.91 3.59 -28.40
N PRO A 345 -10.03 2.57 -28.37
CA PRO A 345 -10.43 1.26 -28.88
C PRO A 345 -10.19 0.11 -27.88
N ALA A 346 -11.13 -0.83 -27.88
CA ALA A 346 -10.98 -2.14 -27.24
C ALA A 346 -10.31 -3.13 -28.20
N SER A 347 -9.41 -3.97 -27.69
CA SER A 347 -8.94 -5.25 -28.27
C SER A 347 -8.01 -5.93 -27.25
N THR A 348 -7.77 -7.25 -27.21
CA THR A 348 -8.34 -8.36 -27.98
C THR A 348 -8.36 -9.63 -27.11
N ARG A 349 -9.37 -10.49 -27.32
CA ARG A 349 -9.46 -11.83 -26.73
C ARG A 349 -8.52 -12.78 -27.49
N SER A 350 -7.45 -13.27 -26.86
CA SER A 350 -6.55 -14.26 -27.47
C SER A 350 -6.85 -15.66 -26.93
N ALA A 351 -7.42 -16.53 -27.77
CA ALA A 351 -7.62 -17.93 -27.44
C ALA A 351 -6.29 -18.70 -27.53
N ARG A 352 -5.93 -19.47 -26.50
CA ARG A 352 -4.76 -20.34 -26.52
C ARG A 352 -5.20 -21.79 -26.67
N SER A 353 -4.82 -22.39 -27.79
CA SER A 353 -5.07 -23.80 -28.12
C SER A 353 -4.30 -24.76 -27.21
N GLU A 354 -4.98 -25.80 -26.71
CA GLU A 354 -4.36 -26.93 -26.02
C GLU A 354 -3.67 -27.89 -27.01
N PRO A 355 -2.54 -28.52 -26.64
CA PRO A 355 -1.93 -29.59 -27.40
C PRO A 355 -2.57 -30.96 -27.09
N PRO A 356 -2.59 -31.91 -28.05
CA PRO A 356 -3.22 -33.22 -27.87
C PRO A 356 -2.43 -34.16 -26.94
N PRO A 357 -3.10 -35.11 -26.26
CA PRO A 357 -2.45 -36.05 -25.34
C PRO A 357 -1.61 -37.12 -26.06
N GLY A 358 -0.39 -37.34 -25.58
CA GLY A 358 0.53 -38.35 -26.11
C GLY A 358 0.18 -39.81 -25.73
N PRO A 359 0.69 -40.80 -26.47
CA PRO A 359 0.27 -42.19 -26.36
C PRO A 359 0.72 -42.89 -25.05
N GLY A 360 -0.19 -43.68 -24.48
CA GLY A 360 -0.06 -44.24 -23.12
C GLY A 360 1.09 -45.25 -22.93
N ARG A 361 1.85 -45.06 -21.85
CA ARG A 361 2.87 -46.02 -21.37
C ARG A 361 2.20 -47.27 -20.76
N ARG A 362 2.33 -48.42 -21.43
CA ARG A 362 1.86 -49.72 -20.93
C ARG A 362 2.53 -50.09 -19.60
N ARG A 363 1.75 -50.21 -18.52
CA ARG A 363 2.17 -50.84 -17.25
C ARG A 363 2.47 -52.32 -17.49
N ARG A 364 3.71 -52.76 -17.23
CA ARG A 364 4.02 -54.19 -17.04
C ARG A 364 3.61 -54.61 -15.63
N LYS A 365 2.86 -55.71 -15.48
CA LYS A 365 2.64 -56.36 -14.17
C LYS A 365 3.93 -57.07 -13.73
N PRO A 366 4.33 -57.00 -12.45
CA PRO A 366 5.35 -57.90 -11.91
C PRO A 366 4.79 -59.34 -11.86
N LYS A 367 5.65 -60.31 -12.14
CA LYS A 367 5.34 -61.74 -12.12
C LYS A 367 5.65 -62.26 -10.72
N GLY A 368 4.68 -62.88 -10.04
CA GLY A 368 4.89 -63.44 -8.71
C GLY A 368 5.91 -64.59 -8.74
N GLY A 369 6.86 -64.56 -7.80
CA GLY A 369 7.65 -65.72 -7.40
C GLY A 369 6.94 -66.49 -6.30
N ARG A 370 7.14 -67.81 -6.27
CA ARG A 370 6.76 -68.68 -5.14
C ARG A 370 7.85 -68.67 -4.08
#